data_AF-A0A1A6HBK8-F1
#
_entry.id   AF-A0A1A6HBK8-F1
#
_cell.length_a   1.000
_cell.length_b   1.000
_cell.length_c   1.000
_cell.angle_alpha   90.00
_cell.angle_beta   90.00
_cell.angle_gamma   90.00
#
_symmetry.space_group_name_H-M   'P 1'
#
loop_
_entity.id
_entity.type
_entity.pdbx_description
1 polymer ?
#
loop_
_entity_poly.entity_id
_entity_poly.type
_entity_poly.pdbx_seq_one_letter_code
_entity_poly.pdbx_strand_id
1 'polypeptide(L)'
;SSGGQYKIQIFEKGDFNGQMYETTEDCPSTMEQFHMREIHSCKVLDGTWVFYELPNYRGRQYLLDKKEYRKPIDWGATSPAVQSLRRIV
;
A
#
# COMPACT_ATOMS: atom_id res chain seq x y z
N SER A 1 21.49 -8.61 13.15
CA SER A 1 20.47 -7.69 13.67
C SER A 1 19.19 -7.94 12.90
N SER A 2 18.16 -8.44 13.58
CA SER A 2 16.90 -8.88 12.98
C SER A 2 16.10 -7.69 12.46
N GLY A 3 16.40 -7.23 11.24
CA GLY A 3 15.51 -6.33 10.52
C GLY A 3 14.16 -7.06 10.36
N GLY A 4 13.10 -6.53 10.96
CA GLY A 4 11.76 -7.09 10.83
C GLY A 4 11.44 -7.30 9.36
N GLN A 5 10.82 -8.43 9.01
CA GLN A 5 10.36 -8.63 7.64
C GLN A 5 9.26 -7.61 7.37
N TYR A 6 9.35 -6.92 6.24
CA TYR A 6 8.30 -6.06 5.72
C TYR A 6 7.71 -6.73 4.51
N LYS A 7 6.39 -6.86 4.46
CA LYS A 7 5.73 -7.44 3.31
C LYS A 7 4.30 -6.92 3.18
N ILE A 8 3.96 -6.45 1.99
CA ILE A 8 2.62 -6.00 1.64
C ILE A 8 2.21 -6.52 0.27
N GLN A 9 0.95 -6.91 0.14
CA GLN A 9 0.28 -7.21 -1.12
C GLN A 9 -0.73 -6.13 -1.43
N ILE A 10 -0.74 -5.61 -2.65
CA ILE A 10 -1.66 -4.58 -3.13
C ILE A 10 -2.46 -5.10 -4.33
N PHE A 11 -3.72 -4.70 -4.43
CA PHE A 11 -4.66 -5.23 -5.40
C PHE A 11 -5.39 -4.11 -6.16
N GLU A 12 -5.59 -4.35 -7.46
CA GLU A 12 -6.34 -3.43 -8.35
C GLU A 12 -7.81 -3.28 -7.99
N LYS A 13 -8.44 -4.29 -7.41
CA LYS A 13 -9.87 -4.26 -7.06
C LYS A 13 -10.07 -4.46 -5.56
N GLY A 14 -11.28 -4.10 -5.11
CA GLY A 14 -11.73 -4.38 -3.75
C GLY A 14 -11.76 -5.89 -3.45
N ASP A 15 -11.78 -6.21 -2.17
CA ASP A 15 -11.90 -7.59 -1.66
C ASP A 15 -10.83 -8.55 -2.19
N PHE A 16 -9.60 -8.05 -2.41
CA PHE A 16 -8.42 -8.80 -2.86
C PHE A 16 -8.56 -9.43 -4.24
N ASN A 17 -9.31 -8.78 -5.12
CA ASN A 17 -9.53 -9.22 -6.50
C ASN A 17 -8.67 -8.44 -7.51
N GLY A 18 -8.64 -8.94 -8.74
CA GLY A 18 -7.89 -8.33 -9.83
C GLY A 18 -6.41 -8.65 -9.78
N GLN A 19 -5.59 -7.84 -10.46
CA GLN A 19 -4.14 -8.00 -10.45
C GLN A 19 -3.59 -7.73 -9.04
N MET A 20 -2.63 -8.55 -8.62
CA MET A 20 -1.95 -8.44 -7.33
C MET A 20 -0.46 -8.21 -7.54
N TYR A 21 0.12 -7.37 -6.69
CA TYR A 21 1.56 -7.15 -6.58
C TYR A 21 2.00 -7.30 -5.12
N GLU A 22 3.13 -7.98 -4.89
CA GLU A 22 3.77 -8.11 -3.58
C GLU A 22 5.08 -7.33 -3.57
N THR A 23 5.35 -6.59 -2.50
CA THR A 23 6.64 -5.90 -2.31
C THR A 23 7.11 -5.97 -0.86
N THR A 24 8.43 -5.97 -0.69
CA THR A 24 9.13 -5.84 0.59
C THR A 24 9.90 -4.53 0.70
N GLU A 25 9.88 -3.71 -0.35
CA GLU A 25 10.61 -2.45 -0.49
C GLU A 25 9.69 -1.24 -0.56
N ASP A 26 10.26 -0.07 -0.26
CA ASP A 26 9.59 1.21 -0.47
C ASP A 26 9.37 1.47 -1.97
N CYS A 27 8.25 2.12 -2.30
CA CYS A 27 7.84 2.39 -3.67
C CYS A 27 7.51 3.88 -3.82
N PRO A 28 8.38 4.68 -4.48
CA PRO A 28 8.14 6.11 -4.68
C PRO A 28 7.09 6.40 -5.77
N SER A 29 6.75 5.44 -6.63
CA SER A 29 5.75 5.59 -7.69
C SER A 29 5.11 4.24 -8.04
N THR A 30 3.84 4.05 -7.66
CA THR A 30 3.09 2.83 -8.00
C THR A 30 2.82 2.72 -9.50
N MET A 31 2.75 3.86 -10.20
CA MET A 31 2.57 3.89 -11.65
C MET A 31 3.82 3.36 -12.37
N GLU A 32 5.02 3.74 -11.92
CA GLU A 32 6.26 3.27 -12.55
C GLU A 32 6.57 1.81 -12.19
N GLN A 33 6.32 1.41 -10.94
CA GLN A 33 6.69 0.07 -10.47
C GLN A 33 5.64 -1.00 -10.82
N PHE A 34 4.35 -0.66 -10.73
CA PHE A 34 3.25 -1.61 -10.87
C PHE A 34 2.28 -1.26 -12.00
N HIS A 35 2.46 -0.12 -12.68
CA HIS A 35 1.49 0.41 -13.65
C HIS A 35 0.10 0.64 -13.04
N MET A 36 0.03 0.87 -11.73
CA MET A 36 -1.19 1.10 -10.97
C MET A 36 -1.34 2.56 -10.55
N ARG A 37 -2.49 3.16 -10.85
CA ARG A 37 -2.87 4.51 -10.39
C ARG A 37 -3.67 4.52 -9.09
N GLU A 38 -4.30 3.40 -8.77
CA GLU A 38 -5.21 3.25 -7.64
C GLU A 38 -4.99 1.89 -6.98
N ILE A 39 -5.16 1.85 -5.66
CA ILE A 39 -5.13 0.61 -4.87
C ILE A 39 -6.48 0.50 -4.17
N HIS A 40 -7.18 -0.60 -4.43
CA HIS A 40 -8.55 -0.78 -3.93
C HIS A 40 -8.63 -1.75 -2.76
N SER A 41 -7.64 -2.63 -2.59
CA SER A 41 -7.48 -3.43 -1.38
C SER A 41 -6.01 -3.81 -1.17
N CYS A 42 -5.64 -4.15 0.06
CA CYS A 42 -4.28 -4.60 0.38
C CYS A 42 -4.23 -5.55 1.58
N LYS A 43 -3.15 -6.31 1.69
CA LYS A 43 -2.83 -7.15 2.85
C LYS A 43 -1.45 -6.78 3.35
N VAL A 44 -1.36 -6.24 4.56
CA VAL A 44 -0.08 -6.05 5.23
C VAL A 44 0.26 -7.36 5.92
N LEU A 45 1.16 -8.13 5.31
CA LEU A 45 1.57 -9.44 5.78
C LEU A 45 2.61 -9.33 6.88
N ASP A 46 3.47 -8.30 6.82
CA ASP A 46 4.41 -8.00 7.89
C ASP A 46 4.90 -6.54 7.89
N GLY A 47 5.29 -6.08 9.08
CA GLY A 47 5.70 -4.71 9.36
C GLY A 47 4.56 -3.70 9.36
N THR A 48 4.91 -2.42 9.49
CA THR A 48 4.01 -1.27 9.40
C THR A 48 4.36 -0.45 8.16
N TRP A 49 3.35 0.03 7.46
CA TRP A 49 3.50 0.75 6.19
C TRP A 49 2.75 2.08 6.21
N VAL A 50 3.11 2.97 5.30
CA VAL A 50 2.37 4.21 5.01
C VAL A 50 2.07 4.27 3.53
N PHE A 51 0.79 4.45 3.19
CA PHE A 51 0.36 4.84 1.85
C PHE A 51 0.32 6.35 1.73
N TYR A 52 0.65 6.82 0.53
CA TYR A 52 0.64 8.23 0.15
C TYR A 52 -0.21 8.43 -1.09
N GLU A 53 -1.05 9.46 -1.06
CA GLU A 53 -1.93 9.83 -2.16
C GLU A 53 -1.17 10.24 -3.43
N LEU A 54 0.02 10.83 -3.29
CA LEU A 54 0.84 11.31 -4.40
C LEU A 54 2.19 10.58 -4.49
N PRO A 55 2.87 10.62 -5.65
CA PRO A 55 4.20 10.06 -5.81
C PRO A 55 5.22 10.76 -4.91
N ASN A 56 6.33 10.06 -4.66
CA ASN A 56 7.47 10.50 -3.84
C ASN A 56 7.07 10.86 -2.40
N TYR A 57 6.17 10.07 -1.82
CA TYR A 57 5.77 10.16 -0.40
C TYR A 57 5.12 11.50 -0.02
N ARG A 58 4.24 12.01 -0.89
CA ARG A 58 3.55 13.29 -0.72
C ARG A 58 2.03 13.13 -0.62
N GLY A 59 1.37 14.22 -0.23
CA GLY A 59 -0.08 14.28 -0.08
C GLY A 59 -0.56 13.65 1.21
N ARG A 60 -1.82 13.20 1.22
CA ARG A 60 -2.42 12.52 2.38
C ARG A 60 -1.69 11.21 2.67
N GLN A 61 -1.58 10.89 3.96
CA GLN A 61 -0.87 9.73 4.48
C GLN A 61 -1.85 8.80 5.19
N TYR A 62 -1.70 7.50 4.98
CA TYR A 62 -2.54 6.49 5.59
C TYR A 62 -1.65 5.44 6.24
N LEU A 63 -1.74 5.32 7.56
CA LEU A 63 -0.99 4.33 8.33
C LEU A 63 -1.63 2.96 8.19
N LEU A 64 -0.83 1.95 7.85
CA LEU A 64 -1.28 0.57 7.73
C LEU A 64 -0.52 -0.34 8.70
N ASP A 65 -1.25 -0.90 9.65
CA ASP A 65 -0.81 -2.00 10.50
C ASP A 65 -0.99 -3.36 9.81
N LYS A 66 -0.37 -4.40 10.39
CA LYS A 66 -0.47 -5.81 9.99
C LYS A 66 -1.90 -6.34 10.08
N LYS A 67 -2.66 -6.17 9.00
CA LYS A 67 -4.01 -6.71 8.79
C LYS A 67 -4.40 -6.66 7.32
N GLU A 68 -5.60 -7.13 7.03
CA GLU A 68 -6.21 -7.04 5.70
C GLU A 68 -7.12 -5.80 5.60
N TYR A 69 -7.10 -5.14 4.44
CA TYR A 69 -7.93 -3.97 4.12
C TYR A 69 -8.66 -4.23 2.80
N ARG A 70 -9.98 -4.39 2.85
CA ARG A 70 -10.78 -4.84 1.70
C ARG A 70 -11.17 -3.68 0.78
N LYS A 71 -11.14 -2.46 1.30
CA LYS A 71 -11.55 -1.23 0.60
C LYS A 71 -10.81 -0.01 1.15
N PRO A 72 -10.73 1.11 0.41
CA PRO A 72 -9.94 2.27 0.84
C PRO A 72 -10.36 2.91 2.16
N ILE A 73 -11.65 2.84 2.50
CA ILE A 73 -12.16 3.36 3.76
C ILE A 73 -11.60 2.59 4.98
N ASP A 74 -11.14 1.34 4.80
CA ASP A 74 -10.58 0.54 5.89
C ASP A 74 -9.22 1.10 6.36
N TRP A 75 -8.47 1.80 5.50
CA TRP A 75 -7.27 2.57 5.86
C TRP A 75 -7.55 4.07 6.00
N GLY A 76 -8.82 4.46 6.07
CA GLY A 76 -9.25 5.84 6.33
C GLY A 76 -9.23 6.78 5.11
N ALA A 77 -9.08 6.25 3.89
CA ALA A 77 -9.15 7.08 2.69
C ALA A 77 -10.58 7.23 2.16
N THR A 78 -10.88 8.41 1.62
CA THR A 78 -12.16 8.68 0.92
C THR A 78 -12.10 8.35 -0.58
N SER A 79 -10.94 7.93 -1.08
CA SER A 79 -10.62 7.65 -2.48
C SER A 79 -9.58 6.51 -2.55
N PRO A 80 -9.57 5.68 -3.61
CA PRO A 80 -8.55 4.63 -3.81
C PRO A 80 -7.19 5.17 -4.29
N ALA A 81 -7.03 6.49 -4.41
CA ALA A 81 -5.79 7.11 -4.88
C ALA A 81 -4.63 6.87 -3.90
N VAL A 82 -3.69 6.02 -4.33
CA VAL A 82 -2.42 5.74 -3.66
C VAL A 82 -1.36 5.67 -4.75
N GLN A 83 -0.32 6.51 -4.63
CA GLN A 83 0.72 6.64 -5.65
C GLN A 83 2.15 6.41 -5.12
N SER A 84 2.32 6.27 -3.81
CA SER A 84 3.57 5.77 -3.24
C SER A 84 3.33 5.09 -1.89
N LEU A 85 4.26 4.23 -1.47
CA LEU A 85 4.20 3.54 -0.18
C LEU A 85 5.59 3.33 0.41
N ARG A 86 5.71 3.38 1.75
CA ARG A 86 6.97 3.11 2.44
C ARG A 86 6.77 2.37 3.75
N ARG A 87 7.81 1.66 4.18
CA ARG A 87 7.92 0.99 5.47
C ARG A 87 8.14 2.03 6.58
N ILE A 88 7.61 1.74 7.77
CA ILE A 88 8.00 2.43 9.01
C ILE A 88 9.04 1.55 9.71
N VAL A 89 10.27 2.06 9.79
CA VAL A 89 11.41 1.41 10.45
C VAL A 89 11.68 1.97 11.84
#